data_AF-A0A1Y4R6U1-F1
#
_entry.id   AF-A0A1Y4R6U1-F1
#
_cell.length_a   1.000
_cell.length_b   1.000
_cell.length_c   1.000
_cell.angle_alpha   90.00
_cell.angle_beta   90.00
_cell.angle_gamma   90.00
#
_symmetry.space_group_name_H-M   'P 1'
#
loop_
_entity.id
_entity.type
_entity.pdbx_description
1 polymer ?
#
loop_
_entity_poly.entity_id
_entity_poly.type
_entity_poly.pdbx_seq_one_letter_code
_entity_poly.pdbx_strand_id
1 'polypeptide(L)'
;MRIFITGDTHCPHDIHKLNSKNFKVGNTLTKDDIVIICGDAGFVWSGDKSDQWWIKWITQKPWTTVYVDGNHENHPLLNSYPEVDFHGARAHQITDSLYHIKRGEIMTLNNERYFCFGGAFSHDVEYRIEGKSWWQEELPTQNEVDNAMRNLNKVNNQVDYIITHDVATSTHIQLGFLALPDMERYDKKYIHLNKVLQNIMDTVEFKVWFAGHYHVNKRIDKVQILYDDIVEIKKQKKIVFGQETDEEEYYQRLEGIQEIMSRKFTKDELLERVKKEKLYVNSRKMDTIEHFSYNEYAVKVEDFIQSGITNMELDALNYLYNQYTITKDTLND
;
A
#
# COMPACT_ATOMS: atom_id res chain seq x y z
N MET A 1 14.91 -14.89 8.41
CA MET A 1 13.88 -13.88 8.15
C MET A 1 13.89 -13.51 6.69
N ARG A 2 12.76 -13.67 6.02
CA ARG A 2 12.43 -13.14 4.70
C ARG A 2 11.67 -11.84 4.89
N ILE A 3 11.85 -10.91 3.97
CA ILE A 3 11.25 -9.58 4.05
C ILE A 3 10.53 -9.32 2.74
N PHE A 4 9.25 -9.00 2.84
CA PHE A 4 8.41 -8.62 1.70
C PHE A 4 7.91 -7.20 1.89
N ILE A 5 7.66 -6.51 0.79
CA ILE A 5 7.17 -5.13 0.79
C ILE A 5 6.04 -5.02 -0.21
N THR A 6 4.97 -4.33 0.17
CA THR A 6 3.86 -3.95 -0.71
C THR A 6 3.42 -2.53 -0.39
N GLY A 7 2.56 -1.95 -1.22
CA GLY A 7 1.99 -0.62 -0.98
C GLY A 7 0.48 -0.70 -0.95
N ASP A 8 -0.11 0.24 -0.22
CA ASP A 8 -1.52 0.48 0.07
C ASP A 8 -2.37 -0.79 0.30
N THR A 9 -2.96 -0.93 1.49
CA THR A 9 -3.96 -1.96 1.74
C THR A 9 -5.13 -1.43 2.55
N HIS A 10 -5.74 -0.34 2.08
CA HIS A 10 -6.99 0.33 2.48
C HIS A 10 -8.10 -0.62 2.95
N CYS A 11 -7.92 -1.30 4.08
CA CYS A 11 -8.79 -2.38 4.49
C CYS A 11 -10.26 -1.93 4.47
N PRO A 12 -11.15 -2.57 3.67
CA PRO A 12 -11.01 -3.89 3.03
C PRO A 12 -10.63 -3.92 1.52
N HIS A 13 -10.33 -2.80 0.88
CA HIS A 13 -10.40 -2.65 -0.58
C HIS A 13 -9.39 -3.50 -1.37
N ASP A 14 -8.14 -3.54 -0.95
CA ASP A 14 -6.99 -4.09 -1.68
C ASP A 14 -6.16 -5.06 -0.82
N ILE A 15 -6.54 -5.25 0.45
CA ILE A 15 -5.92 -6.19 1.40
C ILE A 15 -5.92 -7.65 0.94
N HIS A 16 -6.79 -8.00 -0.02
CA HIS A 16 -6.85 -9.32 -0.63
C HIS A 16 -5.51 -9.77 -1.25
N LYS A 17 -4.61 -8.84 -1.57
CA LYS A 17 -3.24 -9.17 -2.03
C LYS A 17 -2.48 -10.02 -1.02
N LEU A 18 -2.79 -9.88 0.28
CA LEU A 18 -2.14 -10.59 1.38
C LEU A 18 -2.89 -11.86 1.84
N ASN A 19 -3.81 -12.40 1.04
CA ASN A 19 -4.45 -13.68 1.36
C ASN A 19 -3.57 -14.89 0.94
N SER A 20 -3.95 -16.10 1.37
CA SER A 20 -3.23 -17.36 1.10
C SER A 20 -3.17 -17.75 -0.38
N LYS A 21 -4.16 -17.34 -1.19
CA LYS A 21 -4.23 -17.64 -2.62
C LYS A 21 -3.37 -16.71 -3.47
N ASN A 22 -3.34 -15.44 -3.12
CA ASN A 22 -2.72 -14.35 -3.86
C ASN A 22 -1.26 -14.16 -3.45
N PHE A 23 -0.99 -14.23 -2.15
CA PHE A 23 0.35 -14.26 -1.60
C PHE A 23 0.72 -15.69 -1.18
N LYS A 24 0.83 -16.59 -2.18
CA LYS A 24 1.05 -18.04 -1.95
C LYS A 24 2.30 -18.32 -1.12
N VAL A 25 3.36 -17.56 -1.37
CA VAL A 25 4.62 -17.68 -0.62
C VAL A 25 4.45 -17.26 0.85
N GLY A 26 3.45 -16.41 1.14
CA GLY A 26 3.01 -16.09 2.49
C GLY A 26 2.69 -17.32 3.33
N ASN A 27 2.18 -18.40 2.73
CA ASN A 27 1.85 -19.64 3.44
C ASN A 27 3.10 -20.39 3.95
N THR A 28 4.29 -20.05 3.47
CA THR A 28 5.56 -20.67 3.92
C THR A 28 6.31 -19.81 4.91
N LEU A 29 5.77 -18.64 5.28
CA LEU A 29 6.38 -17.73 6.23
C LEU A 29 6.11 -18.13 7.68
N THR A 30 6.82 -17.47 8.59
CA THR A 30 6.70 -17.60 10.04
C THR A 30 6.71 -16.21 10.68
N LYS A 31 6.42 -16.11 11.98
CA LYS A 31 6.37 -14.81 12.68
C LYS A 31 7.72 -14.09 12.74
N ASP A 32 8.79 -14.80 12.40
CA ASP A 32 10.13 -14.24 12.22
C ASP A 32 10.32 -13.59 10.84
N ASP A 33 9.41 -13.79 9.89
CA ASP A 33 9.39 -13.16 8.58
C ASP A 33 8.51 -11.90 8.60
N ILE A 34 8.89 -10.89 7.82
CA ILE A 34 8.27 -9.56 7.85
C ILE A 34 7.61 -9.23 6.51
N VAL A 35 6.40 -8.71 6.57
CA VAL A 35 5.72 -8.06 5.44
C VAL A 35 5.52 -6.58 5.78
N ILE A 36 6.13 -5.70 5.01
CA ILE A 36 6.09 -4.24 5.18
C ILE A 36 5.04 -3.65 4.23
N ILE A 37 4.19 -2.75 4.73
CA ILE A 37 3.23 -1.98 3.94
C ILE A 37 3.65 -0.51 3.92
N CYS A 38 3.80 0.05 2.71
CA CYS A 38 4.22 1.44 2.46
C CYS A 38 3.09 2.47 2.68
N GLY A 39 2.37 2.40 3.81
CA GLY A 39 1.26 3.32 4.11
C GLY A 39 -0.12 2.85 3.66
N ASP A 40 -1.13 3.59 4.12
CA ASP A 40 -2.56 3.32 3.89
C ASP A 40 -2.93 1.84 4.12
N ALA A 41 -2.45 1.29 5.22
CA ALA A 41 -2.74 -0.09 5.60
C ALA A 41 -4.19 -0.24 6.07
N GLY A 42 -4.84 0.85 6.51
CA GLY A 42 -6.29 0.90 6.77
C GLY A 42 -6.78 0.05 7.94
N PHE A 43 -5.89 -0.57 8.74
CA PHE A 43 -6.28 -1.39 9.89
C PHE A 43 -6.82 -0.57 11.07
N VAL A 44 -6.35 0.68 11.22
CA VAL A 44 -6.68 1.56 12.35
C VAL A 44 -7.31 2.83 11.78
N TRP A 45 -8.64 2.85 11.73
CA TRP A 45 -9.43 3.93 11.16
C TRP A 45 -10.56 4.38 12.09
N SER A 46 -11.65 3.63 12.23
CA SER A 46 -12.78 4.02 13.09
C SER A 46 -12.71 3.42 14.50
N GLY A 47 -11.86 2.41 14.70
CA GLY A 47 -11.80 1.62 15.93
C GLY A 47 -13.00 0.70 16.13
N ASP A 48 -13.86 0.54 15.12
CA ASP A 48 -15.07 -0.26 15.20
C ASP A 48 -14.83 -1.76 14.93
N LYS A 49 -15.92 -2.53 14.84
CA LYS A 49 -15.85 -3.98 14.62
C LYS A 49 -15.20 -4.38 13.29
N SER A 50 -15.25 -3.52 12.28
CA SER A 50 -14.58 -3.73 10.99
C SER A 50 -13.06 -3.71 11.18
N ASP A 51 -12.51 -2.68 11.81
CA ASP A 51 -11.09 -2.58 12.14
C ASP A 51 -10.63 -3.81 12.95
N GLN A 52 -11.39 -4.17 14.00
CA GLN A 52 -11.08 -5.33 14.83
C GLN A 52 -11.07 -6.64 14.03
N TRP A 53 -11.96 -6.77 13.03
CA TRP A 53 -11.98 -7.95 12.17
C TRP A 53 -10.72 -8.02 11.30
N TRP A 54 -10.32 -6.91 10.66
CA TRP A 54 -9.13 -6.87 9.81
C TRP A 54 -7.83 -6.98 10.59
N ILE A 55 -7.74 -6.35 11.76
CA ILE A 55 -6.61 -6.52 12.70
C ILE A 55 -6.47 -8.00 13.09
N LYS A 56 -7.58 -8.67 13.43
CA LYS A 56 -7.57 -10.11 13.73
C LYS A 56 -7.13 -10.94 12.52
N TRP A 57 -7.68 -10.64 11.34
CA TRP A 57 -7.38 -11.35 10.10
C TRP A 57 -5.88 -11.25 9.74
N ILE A 58 -5.28 -10.07 9.80
CA ILE A 58 -3.86 -9.89 9.50
C ILE A 58 -2.97 -10.49 10.59
N THR A 59 -3.38 -10.41 11.86
CA THR A 59 -2.64 -11.01 12.98
C THR A 59 -2.57 -12.55 12.87
N GLN A 60 -3.59 -13.18 12.29
CA GLN A 60 -3.63 -14.63 12.07
C GLN A 60 -2.72 -15.09 10.92
N LYS A 61 -2.20 -14.19 10.09
CA LYS A 61 -1.25 -14.56 9.04
C LYS A 61 0.03 -15.11 9.66
N PRO A 62 0.74 -16.03 8.98
CA PRO A 62 1.89 -16.68 9.59
C PRO A 62 3.09 -15.75 9.77
N TRP A 63 3.12 -14.57 9.15
CA TRP A 63 4.18 -13.56 9.27
C TRP A 63 3.85 -12.42 10.25
N THR A 64 4.84 -11.55 10.50
CA THR A 64 4.67 -10.27 11.20
C THR A 64 4.48 -9.15 10.20
N THR A 65 3.40 -8.38 10.34
CA THR A 65 3.10 -7.23 9.48
C THR A 65 3.61 -5.96 10.13
N VAL A 66 4.28 -5.13 9.34
CA VAL A 66 4.81 -3.84 9.75
C VAL A 66 4.35 -2.79 8.73
N TYR A 67 4.02 -1.58 9.17
CA TYR A 67 3.66 -0.52 8.23
C TYR A 67 4.13 0.85 8.72
N VAL A 68 4.35 1.77 7.77
CA VAL A 68 4.37 3.21 8.04
C VAL A 68 2.97 3.76 7.85
N ASP A 69 2.62 4.87 8.49
CA ASP A 69 1.33 5.52 8.26
C ASP A 69 1.26 6.20 6.87
N GLY A 70 0.04 6.40 6.37
CA GLY A 70 -0.28 7.22 5.21
C GLY A 70 -1.33 8.28 5.56
N ASN A 71 -2.17 8.68 4.60
CA ASN A 71 -3.28 9.61 4.83
C ASN A 71 -4.62 8.91 5.13
N HIS A 72 -4.66 7.58 5.05
CA HIS A 72 -5.80 6.73 5.40
C HIS A 72 -5.63 5.98 6.73
N GLU A 73 -5.04 6.65 7.74
CA GLU A 73 -5.01 6.20 9.13
C GLU A 73 -5.66 7.21 10.08
N ASN A 74 -6.29 6.71 11.15
CA ASN A 74 -6.69 7.54 12.28
C ASN A 74 -5.51 7.72 13.23
N HIS A 75 -4.76 8.79 13.02
CA HIS A 75 -3.52 9.09 13.73
C HIS A 75 -3.72 9.26 15.26
N PRO A 76 -4.76 9.94 15.76
CA PRO A 76 -5.04 9.94 17.20
C PRO A 76 -5.26 8.55 17.79
N LEU A 77 -6.01 7.68 17.10
CA LEU A 77 -6.24 6.31 17.56
C LEU A 77 -4.94 5.49 17.49
N LEU A 78 -4.16 5.65 16.42
CA LEU A 78 -2.88 5.01 16.24
C LEU A 78 -1.89 5.36 17.36
N ASN A 79 -1.87 6.63 17.79
CA ASN A 79 -1.04 7.12 18.90
C ASN A 79 -1.50 6.64 20.28
N SER A 80 -2.67 5.98 20.39
CA SER A 80 -3.14 5.41 21.66
C SER A 80 -2.58 4.02 21.96
N TYR A 81 -2.01 3.35 20.95
CA TYR A 81 -1.39 2.04 21.10
C TYR A 81 -0.05 2.13 21.84
N PRO A 82 0.33 1.08 22.61
CA PRO A 82 1.58 1.09 23.37
C PRO A 82 2.82 1.21 22.47
N GLU A 83 3.78 2.02 22.90
CA GLU A 83 5.08 2.14 22.25
C GLU A 83 6.03 1.03 22.70
N VAL A 84 6.69 0.40 21.72
CA VAL A 84 7.70 -0.65 21.92
C VAL A 84 8.94 -0.39 21.08
N ASP A 85 10.06 -1.02 21.43
CA ASP A 85 11.18 -1.19 20.51
C ASP A 85 10.92 -2.39 19.60
N PHE A 86 10.94 -2.16 18.30
CA PHE A 86 10.82 -3.19 17.27
C PHE A 86 12.03 -3.10 16.34
N HIS A 87 12.95 -4.05 16.49
CA HIS A 87 14.19 -4.10 15.70
C HIS A 87 15.00 -2.78 15.72
N GLY A 88 15.04 -2.10 16.87
CA GLY A 88 15.75 -0.84 17.07
C GLY A 88 14.98 0.42 16.65
N ALA A 89 13.74 0.27 16.18
CA ALA A 89 12.83 1.37 15.86
C ALA A 89 11.74 1.49 16.92
N ARG A 90 11.35 2.71 17.27
CA ARG A 90 10.12 2.93 18.05
C ARG A 90 8.89 2.64 17.19
N ALA A 91 8.01 1.79 17.71
CA ALA A 91 6.80 1.38 17.01
C ALA A 91 5.59 1.43 17.95
N HIS A 92 4.40 1.66 17.40
CA HIS A 92 3.16 1.32 18.07
C HIS A 92 2.88 -0.17 17.87
N GLN A 93 2.61 -0.89 18.96
CA GLN A 93 2.21 -2.29 18.92
C GLN A 93 0.68 -2.40 18.88
N ILE A 94 0.12 -2.77 17.72
CA ILE A 94 -1.32 -2.99 17.56
C ILE A 94 -1.68 -4.39 18.06
N THR A 95 -0.89 -5.39 17.69
CA THR A 95 -0.94 -6.78 18.20
C THR A 95 0.48 -7.34 18.32
N ASP A 96 0.62 -8.59 18.77
CA ASP A 96 1.92 -9.27 18.85
C ASP A 96 2.63 -9.45 17.50
N SER A 97 1.93 -9.25 16.38
CA SER A 97 2.47 -9.40 15.03
C SER A 97 1.97 -8.33 14.04
N LEU A 98 1.54 -7.17 14.55
CA LEU A 98 1.14 -6.01 13.75
C LEU A 98 1.68 -4.75 14.40
N TYR A 99 2.58 -4.07 13.68
CA TYR A 99 3.31 -2.91 14.20
C TYR A 99 3.23 -1.73 13.23
N HIS A 100 3.07 -0.54 13.78
CA HIS A 100 3.24 0.71 13.05
C HIS A 100 4.57 1.36 13.44
N ILE A 101 5.46 1.57 12.49
CA ILE A 101 6.76 2.20 12.75
C ILE A 101 6.60 3.71 12.74
N LYS A 102 7.05 4.36 13.82
CA LYS A 102 6.93 5.82 13.95
C LYS A 102 7.83 6.53 12.95
N ARG A 103 7.39 7.70 12.49
CA ARG A 103 8.10 8.52 11.52
C ARG A 103 9.52 8.89 12.00
N GLY A 104 10.50 8.67 11.13
CA GLY A 104 11.90 8.98 11.36
C GLY A 104 12.69 7.90 12.11
N GLU A 105 12.12 6.73 12.33
CA GLU A 105 12.79 5.60 12.95
C GLU A 105 13.51 4.73 11.89
N ILE A 106 14.50 3.95 12.34
CA ILE A 106 15.27 3.03 11.50
C ILE A 106 15.19 1.63 12.09
N MET A 107 14.61 0.68 11.36
CA MET A 107 14.66 -0.73 11.72
C MET A 107 15.95 -1.37 11.19
N THR A 108 16.49 -2.34 11.94
CA THR A 108 17.57 -3.21 11.45
C THR A 108 17.07 -4.63 11.26
N LEU A 109 16.96 -5.06 10.00
CA LEU A 109 16.46 -6.37 9.60
C LEU A 109 17.53 -7.06 8.74
N ASN A 110 17.93 -8.28 9.07
CA ASN A 110 19.01 -9.00 8.36
C ASN A 110 20.33 -8.19 8.24
N ASN A 111 20.66 -7.38 9.25
CA ASN A 111 21.79 -6.43 9.26
C ASN A 111 21.69 -5.30 8.21
N GLU A 112 20.55 -5.15 7.55
CA GLU A 112 20.23 -4.04 6.64
C GLU A 112 19.33 -3.01 7.36
N ARG A 113 19.51 -1.73 7.02
CA ARG A 113 18.80 -0.61 7.63
C ARG A 113 17.63 -0.16 6.77
N TYR A 114 16.45 -0.07 7.40
CA TYR A 114 15.21 0.38 6.80
C TYR A 114 14.79 1.68 7.48
N PHE A 115 14.97 2.81 6.81
CA PHE A 115 14.47 4.09 7.31
C PHE A 115 12.99 4.24 6.98
N CYS A 116 12.17 4.58 7.98
CA CYS A 116 10.73 4.63 7.88
C CYS A 116 10.20 6.05 8.10
N PHE A 117 9.41 6.56 7.16
CA PHE A 117 8.77 7.87 7.28
C PHE A 117 7.44 7.90 6.53
N GLY A 118 6.34 7.70 7.25
CA GLY A 118 4.99 7.75 6.71
C GLY A 118 4.39 9.16 6.62
N GLY A 119 3.09 9.18 6.37
CA GLY A 119 2.28 10.35 6.07
C GLY A 119 2.05 10.55 4.56
N ALA A 120 1.00 11.30 4.22
CA ALA A 120 0.72 11.83 2.89
C ALA A 120 -0.34 12.94 3.00
N PHE A 121 -0.55 13.65 1.89
CA PHE A 121 -1.64 14.61 1.78
C PHE A 121 -2.94 13.93 1.34
N SER A 122 -4.04 14.22 2.02
CA SER A 122 -5.37 13.86 1.56
C SER A 122 -5.75 14.68 0.32
N HIS A 123 -5.75 14.05 -0.87
CA HIS A 123 -6.07 14.70 -2.15
C HIS A 123 -7.50 15.28 -2.23
N ASP A 124 -8.42 14.73 -1.44
CA ASP A 124 -9.83 15.09 -1.39
C ASP A 124 -10.21 15.77 -0.05
N VAL A 125 -9.24 16.37 0.64
CA VAL A 125 -9.42 17.04 1.93
C VAL A 125 -10.56 18.07 1.93
N GLU A 126 -10.82 18.70 0.78
CA GLU A 126 -11.90 19.69 0.62
C GLU A 126 -13.32 19.09 0.75
N TYR A 127 -13.46 17.78 0.56
CA TYR A 127 -14.72 17.04 0.69
C TYR A 127 -14.81 16.24 2.00
N ARG A 128 -13.82 16.35 2.87
CA ARG A 128 -13.69 15.56 4.11
C ARG A 128 -13.99 16.38 5.35
N ILE A 129 -14.30 15.68 6.43
CA ILE A 129 -14.57 16.26 7.75
C ILE A 129 -13.36 15.98 8.64
N GLU A 130 -12.72 17.04 9.12
CA GLU A 130 -11.55 16.98 10.01
C GLU A 130 -11.90 16.23 11.31
N GLY A 131 -11.00 15.35 11.74
CA GLY A 131 -11.18 14.52 12.93
C GLY A 131 -12.13 13.34 12.74
N LYS A 132 -12.67 13.15 11.53
CA LYS A 132 -13.57 12.03 11.19
C LYS A 132 -13.12 11.23 9.97
N SER A 133 -12.77 11.92 8.88
CA SER A 133 -12.39 11.29 7.62
C SER A 133 -11.05 11.78 7.07
N TRP A 134 -10.41 12.71 7.76
CA TRP A 134 -9.01 13.09 7.60
C TRP A 134 -8.51 13.70 8.91
N TRP A 135 -7.20 13.73 9.09
CA TRP A 135 -6.55 14.27 10.29
C TRP A 135 -5.36 15.12 9.89
N GLN A 136 -5.17 16.22 10.60
CA GLN A 136 -4.03 17.10 10.45
C GLN A 136 -2.69 16.34 10.60
N GLU A 137 -2.69 15.32 11.46
CA GLU A 137 -1.57 14.45 11.78
C GLU A 137 -1.09 13.57 10.61
N GLU A 138 -1.78 13.52 9.46
CA GLU A 138 -1.27 12.89 8.24
C GLU A 138 0.01 13.53 7.70
N LEU A 139 0.32 14.76 8.16
CA LEU A 139 1.58 15.44 7.89
C LEU A 139 2.51 15.44 9.11
N PRO A 140 3.84 15.46 8.91
CA PRO A 140 4.79 15.47 10.00
C PRO A 140 4.90 16.83 10.68
N THR A 141 5.23 16.82 11.95
CA THR A 141 5.66 17.99 12.74
C THR A 141 7.18 18.16 12.71
N GLN A 142 7.68 19.32 13.13
CA GLN A 142 9.12 19.55 13.23
C GLN A 142 9.83 18.53 14.14
N ASN A 143 9.19 18.08 15.23
CA ASN A 143 9.79 17.10 16.14
C ASN A 143 10.03 15.74 15.46
N GLU A 144 9.14 15.31 14.57
CA GLU A 144 9.28 14.08 13.80
C GLU A 144 10.35 14.21 12.72
N VAL A 145 10.43 15.39 12.08
CA VAL A 145 11.52 15.71 11.14
C VAL A 145 12.87 15.71 11.88
N ASP A 146 12.97 16.35 13.03
CA ASP A 146 14.19 16.38 13.84
C ASP A 146 14.58 14.99 14.35
N ASN A 147 13.59 14.13 14.64
CA ASN A 147 13.83 12.73 14.96
C ASN A 147 14.46 11.98 13.78
N ALA A 148 13.89 12.11 12.59
CA ALA A 148 14.43 11.53 11.36
C ALA A 148 15.87 11.97 11.12
N MET A 149 16.13 13.28 11.14
CA MET A 149 17.46 13.81 10.89
C MET A 149 18.47 13.34 11.94
N ARG A 150 18.09 13.26 13.23
CA ARG A 150 18.97 12.72 14.27
C ARG A 150 19.30 11.24 14.04
N ASN A 151 18.31 10.42 13.68
CA ASN A 151 18.52 8.99 13.46
C ASN A 151 19.35 8.71 12.19
N LEU A 152 19.08 9.44 11.10
CA LEU A 152 19.89 9.38 9.88
C LEU A 152 21.35 9.79 10.14
N ASN A 153 21.57 10.88 10.89
CA ASN A 153 22.93 11.32 11.25
C ASN A 153 23.70 10.26 12.05
N LYS A 154 23.05 9.51 12.96
CA LYS A 154 23.71 8.42 13.72
C LYS A 154 24.25 7.31 12.82
N VAL A 155 23.65 7.12 11.65
CA VAL A 155 24.08 6.13 10.65
C VAL A 155 24.81 6.78 9.47
N ASN A 156 25.33 7.99 9.66
CA ASN A 156 26.06 8.78 8.66
C ASN A 156 25.27 8.98 7.36
N ASN A 157 23.94 9.13 7.46
CA ASN A 157 23.03 9.24 6.32
C ASN A 157 23.14 8.07 5.33
N GLN A 158 23.47 6.86 5.81
CA GLN A 158 23.55 5.65 5.00
C GLN A 158 22.58 4.59 5.52
N VAL A 159 21.61 4.26 4.66
CA VAL A 159 20.63 3.20 4.90
C VAL A 159 20.53 2.30 3.66
N ASP A 160 20.01 1.09 3.82
CA ASP A 160 19.86 0.19 2.69
C ASP A 160 18.56 0.50 1.93
N TYR A 161 17.48 0.68 2.69
CA TYR A 161 16.14 0.87 2.17
C TYR A 161 15.44 2.06 2.85
N ILE A 162 14.63 2.76 2.08
CA ILE A 162 13.71 3.79 2.58
C ILE A 162 12.28 3.31 2.35
N ILE A 163 11.44 3.41 3.37
CA ILE A 163 10.02 3.04 3.35
C ILE A 163 9.19 4.28 3.69
N THR A 164 8.39 4.75 2.74
CA THR A 164 7.48 5.87 2.93
C THR A 164 6.12 5.56 2.32
N HIS A 165 5.15 6.43 2.55
CA HIS A 165 3.88 6.36 1.83
C HIS A 165 3.88 7.30 0.62
N ASP A 166 4.12 8.59 0.84
CA ASP A 166 4.33 9.57 -0.23
C ASP A 166 5.80 9.59 -0.73
N VAL A 167 6.11 10.40 -1.74
CA VAL A 167 7.44 10.51 -2.37
C VAL A 167 8.02 11.94 -2.30
N ALA A 168 9.31 12.06 -2.61
CA ALA A 168 9.99 13.34 -2.77
C ALA A 168 9.36 14.22 -3.87
N THR A 169 9.47 15.54 -3.73
CA THR A 169 8.98 16.54 -4.70
C THR A 169 9.36 16.22 -6.15
N SER A 170 10.61 15.84 -6.41
CA SER A 170 11.08 15.52 -7.76
C SER A 170 10.38 14.28 -8.35
N THR A 171 10.16 13.24 -7.54
CA THR A 171 9.44 12.03 -7.94
C THR A 171 7.96 12.31 -8.15
N HIS A 172 7.33 13.11 -7.27
CA HIS A 172 5.95 13.57 -7.40
C HIS A 172 5.71 14.25 -8.76
N ILE A 173 6.61 15.14 -9.17
CA ILE A 173 6.57 15.80 -10.48
C ILE A 173 6.77 14.80 -11.64
N GLN A 174 7.72 13.86 -11.51
CA GLN A 174 7.96 12.82 -12.53
C GLN A 174 6.78 11.83 -12.68
N LEU A 175 5.89 11.76 -11.69
CA LEU A 175 4.63 11.02 -11.78
C LEU A 175 3.53 11.79 -12.52
N GLY A 176 3.76 13.06 -12.84
CA GLY A 176 2.82 13.91 -13.58
C GLY A 176 2.02 14.87 -12.70
N PHE A 177 2.28 14.91 -11.40
CA PHE A 177 1.64 15.85 -10.48
C PHE A 177 2.46 17.15 -10.42
N LEU A 178 2.07 18.11 -11.26
CA LEU A 178 2.86 19.34 -11.49
C LEU A 178 2.75 20.37 -10.36
N ALA A 179 1.73 20.28 -9.52
CA ALA A 179 1.52 21.16 -8.38
C ALA A 179 1.70 20.36 -7.09
N LEU A 180 2.48 20.92 -6.16
CA LEU A 180 2.56 20.36 -4.82
C LEU A 180 1.24 20.55 -4.07
N PRO A 181 0.88 19.62 -3.16
CA PRO A 181 -0.29 19.77 -2.32
C PRO A 181 -0.26 21.06 -1.50
N ASP A 182 -1.45 21.64 -1.31
CA ASP A 182 -1.60 22.88 -0.55
C ASP A 182 -1.61 22.62 0.97
N MET A 183 -0.91 23.48 1.70
CA MET A 183 -0.83 23.46 3.16
C MET A 183 -1.88 24.36 3.83
N GLU A 184 -2.69 25.12 3.08
CA GLU A 184 -3.62 26.13 3.65
C GLU A 184 -4.58 25.56 4.70
N ARG A 185 -5.01 24.31 4.54
CA ARG A 185 -5.93 23.62 5.46
C ARG A 185 -5.22 23.04 6.68
N TYR A 186 -3.90 23.03 6.69
CA TYR A 186 -3.13 22.46 7.79
C TYR A 186 -2.66 23.51 8.78
N ASP A 187 -2.62 23.13 10.06
CA ASP A 187 -2.02 23.98 11.08
C ASP A 187 -0.55 24.29 10.75
N LYS A 188 -0.09 25.48 11.12
CA LYS A 188 1.28 25.97 10.87
C LYS A 188 2.40 25.11 11.51
N LYS A 189 2.06 24.21 12.42
CA LYS A 189 3.01 23.29 13.08
C LYS A 189 3.42 22.13 12.17
N TYR A 190 2.62 21.83 11.15
CA TYR A 190 2.88 20.76 10.20
C TYR A 190 3.83 21.21 9.09
N ILE A 191 4.66 20.27 8.66
CA ILE A 191 5.72 20.49 7.68
C ILE A 191 5.32 19.79 6.39
N HIS A 192 5.59 20.44 5.27
CA HIS A 192 5.28 19.90 3.95
C HIS A 192 6.07 18.61 3.67
N LEU A 193 5.37 17.48 3.62
CA LEU A 193 5.99 16.15 3.54
C LEU A 193 6.91 15.97 2.33
N ASN A 194 6.45 16.25 1.10
CA ASN A 194 7.28 16.03 -0.09
C ASN A 194 8.60 16.83 -0.06
N LYS A 195 8.65 17.99 0.64
CA LYS A 195 9.88 18.76 0.82
C LYS A 195 10.83 18.11 1.83
N VAL A 196 10.30 17.53 2.91
CA VAL A 196 11.09 16.72 3.85
C VAL A 196 11.67 15.50 3.13
N LEU A 197 10.85 14.79 2.37
CA LEU A 197 11.27 13.63 1.59
C LEU A 197 12.27 14.01 0.49
N GLN A 198 12.16 15.19 -0.11
CA GLN A 198 13.16 15.71 -1.04
C GLN A 198 14.51 15.93 -0.35
N ASN A 199 14.53 16.51 0.85
CA ASN A 199 15.78 16.66 1.59
C ASN A 199 16.43 15.29 1.91
N ILE A 200 15.63 14.28 2.24
CA ILE A 200 16.11 12.91 2.44
C ILE A 200 16.68 12.34 1.12
N MET A 201 15.96 12.49 0.01
CA MET A 201 16.41 12.09 -1.34
C MET A 201 17.77 12.68 -1.70
N ASP A 202 18.01 13.95 -1.33
CA ASP A 202 19.22 14.68 -1.70
C ASP A 202 20.41 14.39 -0.76
N THR A 203 20.17 13.91 0.46
CA THR A 203 21.20 13.84 1.52
C THR A 203 21.50 12.44 2.03
N VAL A 204 20.64 11.46 1.74
CA VAL A 204 20.76 10.08 2.23
C VAL A 204 21.19 9.16 1.10
N GLU A 205 22.18 8.31 1.37
CA GLU A 205 22.58 7.24 0.48
C GLU A 205 21.72 5.99 0.75
N PHE A 206 21.12 5.44 -0.30
CA PHE A 206 20.29 4.24 -0.25
C PHE A 206 20.34 3.42 -1.54
N LYS A 207 19.98 2.13 -1.42
CA LYS A 207 19.87 1.19 -2.55
C LYS A 207 18.52 1.35 -3.25
N VAL A 208 17.42 1.27 -2.51
CA VAL A 208 16.05 1.35 -3.03
C VAL A 208 15.13 2.09 -2.07
N TRP A 209 14.24 2.93 -2.60
CA TRP A 209 13.18 3.60 -1.87
C TRP A 209 11.84 3.00 -2.27
N PHE A 210 11.07 2.46 -1.33
CA PHE A 210 9.72 1.95 -1.55
C PHE A 210 8.66 2.95 -1.06
N ALA A 211 7.65 3.20 -1.89
CA ALA A 211 6.55 4.14 -1.63
C ALA A 211 5.19 3.57 -2.07
N GLY A 212 4.08 4.18 -1.63
CA GLY A 212 2.70 3.83 -1.97
C GLY A 212 1.93 5.02 -2.56
N HIS A 213 0.72 5.28 -2.07
CA HIS A 213 -0.12 6.48 -2.25
C HIS A 213 -0.70 6.72 -3.66
N TYR A 214 0.08 6.45 -4.70
CA TYR A 214 -0.27 6.80 -6.08
C TYR A 214 -1.09 5.73 -6.81
N HIS A 215 -1.38 4.60 -6.15
CA HIS A 215 -2.14 3.48 -6.68
C HIS A 215 -1.61 2.95 -8.02
N VAL A 216 -0.28 3.00 -8.19
CA VAL A 216 0.43 2.51 -9.37
C VAL A 216 1.62 1.66 -8.95
N ASN A 217 1.94 0.67 -9.76
CA ASN A 217 3.20 -0.05 -9.65
C ASN A 217 4.18 0.54 -10.66
N LYS A 218 5.08 1.42 -10.21
CA LYS A 218 5.97 2.17 -11.11
C LYS A 218 7.34 2.39 -10.46
N ARG A 219 8.39 2.12 -11.23
CA ARG A 219 9.77 2.44 -10.85
C ARG A 219 10.22 3.74 -11.52
N ILE A 220 10.78 4.64 -10.73
CA ILE A 220 11.42 5.88 -11.15
C ILE A 220 12.80 5.92 -10.50
N ASP A 221 13.84 5.63 -11.29
CA ASP A 221 15.21 5.47 -10.79
C ASP A 221 15.30 4.46 -9.63
N LYS A 222 15.69 4.90 -8.43
CA LYS A 222 15.75 4.09 -7.21
C LYS A 222 14.44 4.01 -6.43
N VAL A 223 13.40 4.75 -6.84
CA VAL A 223 12.09 4.76 -6.19
C VAL A 223 11.16 3.74 -6.84
N GLN A 224 10.70 2.77 -6.07
CA GLN A 224 9.69 1.79 -6.45
C GLN A 224 8.38 2.11 -5.74
N ILE A 225 7.40 2.57 -6.51
CA ILE A 225 6.03 2.77 -6.04
C ILE A 225 5.30 1.45 -6.15
N LEU A 226 4.63 1.05 -5.09
CA LEU A 226 3.91 -0.20 -4.95
C LEU A 226 2.43 0.11 -4.71
N TYR A 227 1.58 -0.65 -5.39
CA TYR A 227 0.16 -0.76 -5.10
C TYR A 227 -0.13 -2.27 -5.01
N ASP A 228 -0.60 -2.90 -6.08
CA ASP A 228 -0.87 -4.34 -6.07
C ASP A 228 0.35 -5.27 -5.96
N ASP A 229 1.56 -4.79 -6.27
CA ASP A 229 2.73 -5.65 -6.27
C ASP A 229 3.24 -5.95 -4.86
N ILE A 230 3.69 -7.19 -4.69
CA ILE A 230 4.48 -7.63 -3.54
C ILE A 230 5.88 -7.93 -4.06
N VAL A 231 6.88 -7.35 -3.41
CA VAL A 231 8.29 -7.62 -3.70
C VAL A 231 8.93 -8.35 -2.53
N GLU A 232 9.89 -9.22 -2.80
CA GLU A 232 10.75 -9.84 -1.78
C GLU A 232 12.12 -9.17 -1.82
N ILE A 233 12.61 -8.74 -0.66
CA ILE A 233 13.99 -8.25 -0.54
C ILE A 233 14.94 -9.41 -0.74
N LYS A 234 15.76 -9.31 -1.78
CA LYS A 234 16.69 -10.35 -2.18
C LYS A 234 17.78 -9.74 -3.05
N LYS A 235 19.02 -9.87 -2.60
CA LYS A 235 20.18 -9.48 -3.39
C LYS A 235 20.46 -10.54 -4.47
N GLN A 236 20.48 -10.11 -5.72
CA GLN A 236 20.77 -10.96 -6.87
C GLN A 236 21.43 -10.17 -7.99
N LYS A 237 22.04 -10.86 -8.96
CA LYS A 237 22.49 -10.21 -10.19
C LYS A 237 21.30 -9.80 -11.02
N LYS A 238 21.34 -8.61 -11.59
CA LYS A 238 20.31 -8.12 -12.49
C LYS A 238 20.36 -8.90 -13.79
N ILE A 239 19.20 -9.37 -14.23
CA ILE A 239 19.04 -10.13 -15.46
C ILE A 239 18.46 -9.20 -16.52
N VAL A 240 19.15 -9.08 -17.66
CA VAL A 240 18.71 -8.27 -18.81
C VAL A 240 18.72 -9.18 -20.04
N PHE A 241 17.56 -9.29 -20.71
CA PHE A 241 17.35 -10.23 -21.84
C PHE A 241 17.77 -11.68 -21.54
N GLY A 242 17.54 -12.15 -20.31
CA GLY A 242 17.88 -13.50 -19.88
C GLY A 242 19.38 -13.73 -19.58
N GLN A 243 20.20 -12.69 -19.59
CA GLN A 243 21.61 -12.75 -19.23
C GLN A 243 21.88 -12.02 -17.92
N GLU A 244 22.69 -12.64 -17.05
CA GLU A 244 23.19 -11.96 -15.85
C GLU A 244 24.12 -10.81 -16.23
N THR A 245 23.94 -9.68 -15.56
CA THR A 245 24.84 -8.53 -15.63
C THR A 245 25.68 -8.43 -14.36
N ASP A 246 26.67 -7.54 -14.36
CA ASP A 246 27.44 -7.20 -13.15
C ASP A 246 26.69 -6.21 -12.22
N GLU A 247 25.53 -5.71 -12.65
CA GLU A 247 24.67 -4.87 -11.81
C GLU A 247 23.91 -5.74 -10.78
N GLU A 248 23.73 -5.18 -9.59
CA GLU A 248 22.97 -5.82 -8.51
C GLU A 248 21.50 -5.34 -8.53
N GLU A 249 20.57 -6.27 -8.33
CA GLU A 249 19.17 -6.00 -8.00
C GLU A 249 18.93 -6.39 -6.54
N TYR A 250 18.23 -5.54 -5.80
CA TYR A 250 18.08 -5.66 -4.35
C TYR A 250 16.72 -6.23 -3.92
N TYR A 251 15.82 -6.46 -4.86
CA TYR A 251 14.53 -7.09 -4.64
C TYR A 251 14.09 -7.86 -5.89
N GLN A 252 13.14 -8.77 -5.70
CA GLN A 252 12.45 -9.44 -6.78
C GLN A 252 10.95 -9.20 -6.64
N ARG A 253 10.30 -8.84 -7.73
CA ARG A 253 8.83 -8.75 -7.77
C ARG A 253 8.25 -10.16 -7.82
N LEU A 254 7.19 -10.41 -7.06
CA LEU A 254 6.46 -11.67 -7.13
C LEU A 254 5.45 -11.63 -8.28
N GLU A 255 5.45 -12.69 -9.09
CA GLU A 255 4.40 -12.92 -10.10
C GLU A 255 3.09 -13.33 -9.40
N GLY A 256 1.93 -12.83 -9.88
CA GLY A 256 0.66 -13.09 -9.21
C GLY A 256 -0.45 -12.07 -9.50
N ILE A 257 -0.94 -11.38 -8.46
CA ILE A 257 -2.17 -10.56 -8.46
C ILE A 257 -2.26 -9.60 -9.63
N GLN A 258 -1.15 -8.95 -9.99
CA GLN A 258 -1.16 -8.01 -11.10
C GLN A 258 -1.45 -8.69 -12.44
N GLU A 259 -0.99 -9.93 -12.66
CA GLU A 259 -1.35 -10.70 -13.85
C GLU A 259 -2.84 -11.01 -13.88
N ILE A 260 -3.46 -11.24 -12.71
CA ILE A 260 -4.92 -11.42 -12.59
C ILE A 260 -5.62 -10.10 -12.91
N MET A 261 -5.18 -9.00 -12.30
CA MET A 261 -5.73 -7.66 -12.52
C MET A 261 -5.56 -7.14 -13.96
N SER A 262 -4.50 -7.56 -14.64
CA SER A 262 -4.21 -7.18 -16.03
C SER A 262 -4.82 -8.12 -17.07
N ARG A 263 -5.53 -9.18 -16.66
CA ARG A 263 -6.20 -10.09 -17.62
C ARG A 263 -7.24 -9.31 -18.40
N LYS A 264 -7.12 -9.36 -19.73
CA LYS A 264 -8.15 -8.85 -20.64
C LYS A 264 -8.85 -10.03 -21.28
N PHE A 265 -10.16 -10.08 -21.07
CA PHE A 265 -11.07 -10.97 -21.78
C PHE A 265 -11.70 -10.21 -22.93
N THR A 266 -11.87 -10.91 -24.05
CA THR A 266 -12.74 -10.43 -25.13
C THR A 266 -14.19 -10.29 -24.63
N LYS A 267 -15.02 -9.56 -25.37
CA LYS A 267 -16.43 -9.36 -25.03
C LYS A 267 -17.15 -10.69 -24.79
N ASP A 268 -16.93 -11.67 -25.66
CA ASP A 268 -17.61 -12.97 -25.61
C ASP A 268 -17.13 -13.82 -24.43
N GLU A 269 -15.82 -13.86 -24.18
CA GLU A 269 -15.24 -14.57 -23.02
C GLU A 269 -15.73 -14.00 -21.69
N LEU A 270 -15.78 -12.66 -21.58
CA LEU A 270 -16.29 -12.01 -20.37
C LEU A 270 -17.78 -12.31 -20.19
N LEU A 271 -18.56 -12.24 -21.28
CA LEU A 271 -19.99 -12.55 -21.25
C LEU A 271 -20.26 -13.98 -20.77
N GLU A 272 -19.53 -14.98 -21.25
CA GLU A 272 -19.68 -16.37 -20.79
C GLU A 272 -19.40 -16.52 -19.29
N ARG A 273 -18.35 -15.86 -18.80
CA ARG A 273 -17.96 -15.89 -17.39
C ARG A 273 -18.99 -15.24 -16.47
N VAL A 274 -19.41 -14.02 -16.79
CA VAL A 274 -20.38 -13.29 -15.95
C VAL A 274 -21.76 -13.94 -15.95
N LYS A 275 -22.15 -14.62 -17.05
CA LYS A 275 -23.38 -15.43 -17.11
C LYS A 275 -23.31 -16.63 -16.19
N LYS A 276 -22.20 -17.37 -16.21
CA LYS A 276 -21.98 -18.55 -15.38
C LYS A 276 -22.13 -18.21 -13.89
N GLU A 277 -21.64 -17.04 -13.50
CA GLU A 277 -21.60 -16.60 -12.10
C GLU A 277 -22.77 -15.69 -11.71
N LYS A 278 -23.65 -15.33 -12.66
CA LYS A 278 -24.82 -14.45 -12.48
C LYS A 278 -24.46 -13.10 -11.86
N LEU A 279 -23.46 -12.42 -12.45
CA LEU A 279 -22.92 -11.18 -11.90
C LEU A 279 -23.73 -9.94 -12.26
N TYR A 280 -23.68 -8.99 -11.34
CA TYR A 280 -24.24 -7.65 -11.40
C TYR A 280 -23.12 -6.63 -11.22
N VAL A 281 -23.30 -5.43 -11.77
CA VAL A 281 -22.31 -4.36 -11.74
C VAL A 281 -22.97 -3.01 -11.46
N ASN A 282 -22.23 -2.13 -10.81
CA ASN A 282 -22.49 -0.70 -10.75
C ASN A 282 -21.19 0.07 -11.04
N SER A 283 -21.20 1.39 -10.84
CA SER A 283 -20.00 2.22 -11.10
C SER A 283 -18.80 1.91 -10.20
N ARG A 284 -18.95 1.07 -9.16
CA ARG A 284 -17.91 0.82 -8.15
C ARG A 284 -17.45 -0.64 -8.08
N LYS A 285 -18.33 -1.61 -8.31
CA LYS A 285 -18.00 -3.04 -8.13
C LYS A 285 -18.81 -3.95 -9.05
N MET A 286 -18.31 -5.16 -9.23
CA MET A 286 -19.01 -6.29 -9.84
C MET A 286 -19.10 -7.43 -8.81
N ASP A 287 -20.28 -8.03 -8.62
CA ASP A 287 -20.49 -9.14 -7.68
C ASP A 287 -21.79 -9.90 -7.97
N THR A 288 -22.11 -10.95 -7.21
CA THR A 288 -23.44 -11.56 -7.18
C THR A 288 -24.44 -10.61 -6.52
N ILE A 289 -25.73 -10.71 -6.89
CA ILE A 289 -26.77 -9.78 -6.41
C ILE A 289 -26.89 -9.72 -4.88
N GLU A 290 -26.52 -10.78 -4.19
CA GLU A 290 -26.59 -10.90 -2.73
C GLU A 290 -25.61 -9.96 -2.00
N HIS A 291 -24.53 -9.53 -2.68
CA HIS A 291 -23.52 -8.62 -2.13
C HIS A 291 -23.77 -7.15 -2.50
N PHE A 292 -24.93 -6.83 -3.09
CA PHE A 292 -25.40 -5.46 -3.26
C PHE A 292 -26.43 -5.12 -2.20
N SER A 293 -26.29 -3.93 -1.60
CA SER A 293 -27.29 -3.45 -0.64
C SER A 293 -28.61 -3.10 -1.35
N TYR A 294 -29.75 -3.17 -0.65
CA TYR A 294 -31.08 -2.85 -1.24
C TYR A 294 -31.16 -1.47 -1.91
N ASN A 295 -30.35 -0.51 -1.45
CA ASN A 295 -30.29 0.86 -2.00
C ASN A 295 -29.21 1.05 -3.08
N GLU A 296 -28.42 0.01 -3.39
CA GLU A 296 -27.42 0.07 -4.46
C GLU A 296 -28.08 -0.31 -5.78
N TYR A 297 -28.10 0.63 -6.72
CA TYR A 297 -28.50 0.32 -8.09
C TYR A 297 -27.42 -0.55 -8.75
N ALA A 298 -27.79 -1.76 -9.15
CA ALA A 298 -26.92 -2.70 -9.84
C ALA A 298 -27.65 -3.30 -11.05
N VAL A 299 -26.94 -3.42 -12.16
CA VAL A 299 -27.46 -4.00 -13.41
C VAL A 299 -26.81 -5.35 -13.66
N LYS A 300 -27.53 -6.29 -14.27
CA LYS A 300 -26.91 -7.55 -14.71
C LYS A 300 -25.83 -7.22 -15.73
N VAL A 301 -24.64 -7.77 -15.53
CA VAL A 301 -23.52 -7.52 -16.45
C VAL A 301 -23.85 -8.05 -17.85
N GLU A 302 -24.58 -9.16 -17.93
CA GLU A 302 -25.07 -9.72 -19.20
C GLU A 302 -25.87 -8.70 -20.02
N ASP A 303 -26.89 -8.08 -19.40
CA ASP A 303 -27.78 -7.15 -20.07
C ASP A 303 -27.01 -5.92 -20.56
N PHE A 304 -26.06 -5.45 -19.74
CA PHE A 304 -25.18 -4.33 -20.08
C PHE A 304 -24.23 -4.64 -21.25
N ILE A 305 -23.61 -5.82 -21.29
CA ILE A 305 -22.76 -6.25 -22.42
C ILE A 305 -23.61 -6.39 -23.71
N GLN A 306 -24.84 -6.89 -23.59
CA GLN A 306 -25.75 -7.12 -24.71
C GLN A 306 -26.35 -5.83 -25.29
N SER A 307 -26.51 -4.76 -24.49
CA SER A 307 -26.98 -3.46 -24.99
C SER A 307 -25.99 -2.75 -25.93
N GLY A 308 -24.78 -3.31 -26.08
CA GLY A 308 -23.68 -2.70 -26.82
C GLY A 308 -22.81 -1.90 -25.88
N ILE A 309 -21.50 -2.20 -25.89
CA ILE A 309 -20.50 -1.54 -25.05
C ILE A 309 -19.33 -1.08 -25.92
N THR A 310 -18.74 0.03 -25.53
CA THR A 310 -17.49 0.56 -26.09
C THR A 310 -16.29 -0.24 -25.60
N ASN A 311 -15.13 -0.06 -26.25
CA ASN A 311 -13.88 -0.67 -25.77
C ASN A 311 -13.48 -0.16 -24.38
N MET A 312 -13.79 1.11 -24.07
CA MET A 312 -13.52 1.69 -22.75
C MET A 312 -14.39 1.05 -21.67
N GLU A 313 -15.67 0.81 -21.95
CA GLU A 313 -16.56 0.08 -21.04
C GLU A 313 -16.16 -1.38 -20.91
N LEU A 314 -15.71 -2.03 -21.98
CA LEU A 314 -15.18 -3.39 -21.91
C LEU A 314 -13.92 -3.47 -21.03
N ASP A 315 -13.01 -2.51 -21.15
CA ASP A 315 -11.83 -2.41 -20.29
C ASP A 315 -12.23 -2.20 -18.81
N ALA A 316 -13.22 -1.32 -18.55
CA ALA A 316 -13.75 -1.12 -17.20
C ALA A 316 -14.42 -2.38 -16.62
N LEU A 317 -15.20 -3.10 -17.43
CA LEU A 317 -15.82 -4.36 -17.01
C LEU A 317 -14.78 -5.45 -16.75
N ASN A 318 -13.72 -5.53 -17.56
CA ASN A 318 -12.59 -6.43 -17.33
C ASN A 318 -11.91 -6.12 -15.99
N TYR A 319 -11.64 -4.84 -15.72
CA TYR A 319 -11.09 -4.42 -14.43
C TYR A 319 -11.98 -4.85 -13.26
N LEU A 320 -13.28 -4.55 -13.32
CA LEU A 320 -14.23 -4.90 -12.27
C LEU A 320 -14.41 -6.41 -12.12
N TYR A 321 -14.36 -7.17 -13.22
CA TYR A 321 -14.41 -8.63 -13.18
C TYR A 321 -13.15 -9.22 -12.56
N ASN A 322 -11.96 -8.70 -12.87
CA ASN A 322 -10.73 -9.17 -12.23
C ASN A 322 -10.76 -8.90 -10.71
N GLN A 323 -11.22 -7.70 -10.29
CA GLN A 323 -11.46 -7.37 -8.88
C GLN A 323 -12.45 -8.35 -8.20
N TYR A 324 -13.54 -8.67 -8.90
CA TYR A 324 -14.50 -9.66 -8.45
C TYR A 324 -13.86 -11.05 -8.27
N THR A 325 -13.10 -11.54 -9.25
CA THR A 325 -12.47 -12.86 -9.17
C THR A 325 -11.53 -12.97 -7.98
N ILE A 326 -10.77 -11.91 -7.72
CA ILE A 326 -9.87 -11.84 -6.59
C ILE A 326 -10.65 -11.84 -5.26
N THR A 327 -11.71 -11.04 -5.16
CA THR A 327 -12.54 -10.97 -3.95
C THR A 327 -13.24 -12.30 -3.67
N LYS A 328 -13.84 -12.91 -4.69
CA LYS A 328 -14.50 -14.21 -4.61
C LYS A 328 -13.55 -15.32 -4.17
N ASP A 329 -12.33 -15.34 -4.72
CA ASP A 329 -11.32 -16.29 -4.32
C ASP A 329 -10.88 -16.04 -2.87
N THR A 330 -10.91 -14.79 -2.40
CA THR A 330 -10.57 -14.42 -1.01
C THR A 330 -11.61 -14.85 0.02
N LEU A 331 -12.91 -14.67 -0.24
CA LEU A 331 -13.98 -14.97 0.74
C LEU A 331 -14.19 -16.48 1.00
N ASN A 332 -13.57 -17.33 0.18
CA ASN A 332 -13.58 -18.78 0.34
C ASN A 332 -12.35 -19.33 1.09
N ASP A 333 -11.45 -18.45 1.57
CA ASP A 333 -10.35 -18.74 2.50
C ASP A 333 -10.69 -18.19 3.89
#